data_AF-A0A9D4WWN9-F1
#
_entry.id   AF-A0A9D4WWN9-F1
#
_cell.length_a   1.000
_cell.length_b   1.000
_cell.length_c   1.000
_cell.angle_alpha   90.00
_cell.angle_beta   90.00
_cell.angle_gamma   90.00
#
_symmetry.space_group_name_H-M   'P 1'
#
loop_
_entity.id
_entity.type
_entity.pdbx_description
1 polymer ?
#
loop_
_entity_poly.entity_id
_entity_poly.type
_entity_poly.pdbx_seq_one_letter_code
_entity_poly.pdbx_strand_id
1 'polypeptide(L)'
;QVSSLRYDGKVKCCRVHDLIRDMILEINENLNFCKHISVDGQSNLSGIVRRLLVTTELRTGLDDLNLHIERLHVRSLFFFSNDQVSFMHFWRIPKKFRLLKVLDYEHVRLVHPPHEVGSLIHLKYLKLNYL
;
A
#
# COMPACT_ATOMS: atom_id res chain seq x y z
N GLN A 1 2.03 -16.39 14.68
CA GLN A 1 1.53 -17.78 14.69
C GLN A 1 1.26 -18.22 13.25
N VAL A 2 1.60 -19.46 12.89
CA VAL A 2 1.25 -20.02 11.56
C VAL A 2 -0.25 -20.22 11.51
N SER A 3 -0.92 -19.73 10.47
CA SER A 3 -2.37 -19.87 10.30
C SER A 3 -2.76 -20.89 9.24
N SER A 4 -1.87 -21.21 8.30
CA SER A 4 -2.05 -22.34 7.39
C SER A 4 -0.73 -22.83 6.80
N LEU A 5 -0.72 -24.10 6.40
CA LEU A 5 0.39 -24.78 5.71
C LEU A 5 -0.01 -25.12 4.26
N ARG A 6 0.99 -25.30 3.40
CA ARG A 6 0.86 -25.88 2.06
C ARG A 6 0.89 -27.42 2.16
N TYR A 7 0.55 -28.10 1.07
CA TYR A 7 0.58 -29.57 1.01
C TYR A 7 1.98 -30.15 1.25
N ASP A 8 3.05 -29.40 0.95
CA ASP A 8 4.45 -29.77 1.18
C ASP A 8 4.93 -29.43 2.61
N GLY A 9 4.03 -29.09 3.52
CA GLY A 9 4.34 -28.72 4.90
C GLY A 9 4.93 -27.32 5.08
N LYS A 10 5.15 -26.56 4.00
CA LYS A 10 5.67 -25.19 4.11
C LYS A 10 4.61 -24.22 4.60
N VAL A 11 5.03 -23.19 5.32
CA VAL A 11 4.13 -22.14 5.80
C VAL A 11 3.48 -21.41 4.61
N LYS A 12 2.15 -21.37 4.61
CA LYS A 12 1.35 -20.64 3.62
C LYS A 12 0.96 -19.25 4.12
N CYS A 13 0.45 -19.18 5.35
CA CYS A 13 0.02 -17.93 5.97
C CYS A 13 0.40 -17.87 7.45
N CYS A 14 0.60 -16.66 7.94
CA CYS A 14 0.81 -16.36 9.35
C CYS A 14 -0.24 -15.34 9.82
N ARG A 15 -0.48 -15.32 11.13
CA ARG A 15 -1.26 -14.29 11.82
C ARG A 15 -0.47 -13.78 13.02
N VAL A 16 -0.58 -12.48 13.25
CA VAL A 16 -0.05 -11.83 14.46
C VAL A 16 -1.14 -11.93 15.54
N HIS A 17 -0.74 -12.13 16.79
CA HIS A 17 -1.67 -12.14 17.91
C HIS A 17 -2.21 -10.73 18.16
N ASP A 18 -3.46 -10.59 18.58
CA ASP A 18 -4.14 -9.29 18.70
C ASP A 18 -3.38 -8.30 19.61
N LEU A 19 -2.96 -8.73 20.80
CA LEU A 19 -2.12 -7.91 21.70
C LEU A 19 -0.82 -7.40 21.06
N ILE A 20 -0.18 -8.20 20.21
CA ILE A 20 1.05 -7.79 19.51
C ILE A 20 0.71 -6.83 18.37
N ARG A 21 -0.40 -7.04 17.69
CA ARG A 21 -0.91 -6.14 16.66
C ARG A 21 -1.19 -4.76 17.25
N ASP A 22 -1.81 -4.68 18.41
CA ASP A 22 -2.12 -3.41 19.08
C ASP A 22 -0.84 -2.65 19.46
N MET A 23 0.15 -3.35 20.02
CA MET A 23 1.48 -2.78 20.30
C MET A 23 2.18 -2.26 19.03
N ILE A 24 2.08 -2.98 17.90
CA ILE A 24 2.65 -2.55 16.62
C ILE A 24 1.99 -1.26 16.11
N LEU A 25 0.66 -1.16 16.26
CA LEU A 25 -0.08 0.04 15.83
C LEU A 25 0.34 1.26 16.63
N GLU A 26 0.46 1.13 17.95
CA GLU A 26 0.92 2.20 18.84
C GLU A 26 2.34 2.67 18.46
N ILE A 27 3.28 1.74 18.28
CA ILE A 27 4.66 2.07 17.86
C ILE A 27 4.68 2.72 16.48
N ASN A 28 3.84 2.26 15.56
CA ASN A 28 3.76 2.80 14.21
C ASN A 28 3.28 4.26 14.19
N GLU A 29 2.29 4.60 15.01
CA GLU A 29 1.79 5.96 15.18
C GLU A 29 2.87 6.87 15.77
N ASN A 30 3.55 6.43 16.83
CA ASN A 30 4.63 7.18 17.48
C ASN A 30 5.82 7.45 16.54
N LEU A 31 6.20 6.47 15.72
CA LEU A 31 7.34 6.57 14.82
C LEU A 31 7.01 7.13 13.44
N ASN A 32 5.73 7.34 13.12
CA ASN A 32 5.25 7.69 11.78
C ASN A 32 5.82 6.76 10.68
N PHE A 33 6.01 5.48 11.00
CA PHE A 33 6.77 4.55 10.17
C PHE A 33 6.02 4.17 8.88
N CYS A 34 4.72 3.92 9.01
CA CYS A 34 3.79 3.70 7.93
C CYS A 34 2.57 4.59 8.11
N LYS A 35 2.20 5.34 7.07
CA LYS A 35 0.95 6.10 7.06
C LYS A 35 -0.14 5.33 6.33
N HIS A 36 -1.31 5.33 6.93
CA HIS A 36 -2.53 4.84 6.35
C HIS A 36 -3.34 6.02 5.83
N ILE A 37 -3.81 5.92 4.59
CA ILE A 37 -4.69 6.91 3.98
C ILE A 37 -6.08 6.29 3.83
N SER A 38 -7.07 6.90 4.48
CA SER A 38 -8.50 6.65 4.27
C SER A 38 -9.21 7.96 3.89
N VAL A 39 -10.32 7.86 3.16
CA VAL A 39 -11.09 8.99 2.60
C VAL A 39 -11.66 9.89 3.69
N ASP A 40 -12.01 9.31 4.83
CA ASP A 40 -12.79 10.01 5.87
C ASP A 40 -11.93 10.81 6.84
N GLY A 41 -10.61 10.72 6.72
CA GLY A 41 -9.66 11.46 7.53
C GLY A 41 -8.66 12.19 6.65
N GLN A 42 -8.65 13.52 6.71
CA GLN A 42 -7.47 14.29 6.31
C GLN A 42 -6.32 13.88 7.22
N SER A 43 -5.62 12.80 6.88
CA SER A 43 -4.41 12.42 7.57
C SER A 43 -3.36 13.46 7.20
N ASN A 44 -3.10 14.41 8.11
CA ASN A 44 -2.00 15.34 7.96
C ASN A 44 -0.71 14.54 7.78
N LEU A 45 -0.20 14.50 6.55
CA LEU A 45 1.08 13.88 6.21
C LEU A 45 2.19 14.83 6.66
N SER A 46 2.38 14.93 7.98
CA SER A 46 3.49 15.65 8.59
C SER A 46 4.65 14.69 8.82
N GLY A 47 5.87 15.12 8.49
CA GLY A 47 7.09 14.34 8.64
C GLY A 47 7.47 13.46 7.44
N ILE A 48 8.58 12.72 7.58
CA ILE A 48 9.13 11.87 6.52
C ILE A 48 8.40 10.53 6.47
N VAL A 49 7.42 10.40 5.58
CA VAL A 49 6.72 9.14 5.34
C VAL A 49 7.52 8.27 4.37
N ARG A 50 7.97 7.10 4.85
CA ARG A 50 8.73 6.14 4.01
C ARG A 50 7.87 5.00 3.47
N ARG A 51 6.78 4.65 4.16
CA ARG A 51 5.86 3.59 3.77
C ARG A 51 4.44 4.13 3.77
N LEU A 52 3.71 3.81 2.70
CA LEU A 52 2.34 4.25 2.51
C LEU A 52 1.45 3.04 2.27
N LEU A 53 0.35 2.97 3.02
CA LEU A 53 -0.73 2.02 2.83
C LEU A 53 -1.97 2.78 2.41
N VAL A 54 -2.53 2.40 1.26
CA VAL A 54 -3.76 2.97 0.72
C VAL A 54 -4.85 1.92 0.81
N THR A 55 -5.96 2.25 1.48
CA THR A 55 -7.14 1.41 1.54
C THR A 55 -8.27 1.95 0.67
N THR A 56 -9.07 1.03 0.14
CA THR A 56 -9.96 1.25 -1.01
C THR A 56 -11.37 1.75 -0.67
N GLU A 57 -11.60 2.37 0.49
CA GLU A 57 -12.79 3.22 0.63
C GLU A 57 -12.75 4.41 -0.37
N LEU A 58 -11.55 4.67 -0.90
CA LEU A 58 -11.22 5.65 -1.90
C LEU A 58 -11.85 5.30 -3.27
N ARG A 59 -13.12 5.70 -3.44
CA ARG A 59 -13.87 5.69 -4.72
C ARG A 59 -13.29 6.68 -5.75
N THR A 60 -12.52 7.66 -5.30
CA THR A 60 -11.86 8.68 -6.12
C THR A 60 -10.42 8.29 -6.42
N GLY A 61 -9.85 8.67 -7.55
CA GLY A 61 -8.47 8.30 -7.88
C GLY A 61 -7.48 8.87 -6.86
N LEU A 62 -6.28 8.28 -6.74
CA LEU A 62 -5.18 8.89 -5.97
C LEU A 62 -4.80 10.28 -6.53
N ASP A 63 -5.17 10.57 -7.77
CA ASP A 63 -5.05 11.88 -8.42
C ASP A 63 -5.96 12.96 -7.80
N ASP A 64 -7.15 12.60 -7.31
CA ASP A 64 -8.09 13.53 -6.67
C ASP A 64 -7.70 13.84 -5.22
N LEU A 65 -6.85 13.01 -4.65
CA LEU A 65 -6.33 13.23 -3.33
C LEU A 65 -5.26 14.33 -3.46
N ASN A 66 -5.62 15.55 -3.04
CA ASN A 66 -4.74 16.71 -2.85
C ASN A 66 -3.64 16.48 -1.79
N LEU A 67 -3.10 15.27 -1.70
CA LEU A 67 -1.92 14.98 -0.94
C LEU A 67 -0.79 15.85 -1.50
N HIS A 68 -0.10 16.57 -0.63
CA HIS A 68 1.23 17.09 -0.91
C HIS A 68 2.25 15.94 -0.98
N ILE A 69 2.05 15.00 -1.92
CA ILE A 69 2.88 13.82 -2.16
C ILE A 69 4.33 14.22 -2.46
N GLU A 70 4.53 15.42 -3.00
CA GLU A 70 5.83 15.96 -3.36
C GLU A 70 6.80 16.09 -2.18
N ARG A 71 6.29 16.11 -0.94
CA ARG A 71 7.12 16.11 0.28
C ARG A 71 7.40 14.71 0.83
N LEU A 72 6.79 13.68 0.27
CA LEU A 72 6.86 12.32 0.81
C LEU A 72 8.04 11.56 0.22
N HIS A 73 8.93 11.08 1.10
CA HIS A 73 10.06 10.23 0.73
C HIS A 73 9.66 8.74 0.70
N VAL A 74 8.52 8.45 0.08
CA VAL A 74 7.93 7.11 0.07
C VAL A 74 8.79 6.17 -0.78
N ARG A 75 9.17 5.05 -0.17
CA ARG A 75 9.96 3.97 -0.77
C ARG A 75 9.17 2.67 -0.88
N SER A 76 8.05 2.56 -0.18
CA SER A 76 7.16 1.39 -0.25
C SER A 76 5.71 1.84 -0.28
N LEU A 77 4.97 1.35 -1.26
CA LEU A 77 3.56 1.65 -1.48
C LEU A 77 2.78 0.35 -1.57
N PHE A 78 1.77 0.23 -0.72
CA PHE A 78 0.91 -0.94 -0.62
C PHE A 78 -0.54 -0.52 -0.86
N PHE A 79 -1.25 -1.29 -1.66
CA PHE A 79 -2.69 -1.15 -1.88
C PHE A 79 -3.43 -2.33 -1.27
N PHE A 80 -4.38 -2.03 -0.39
CA PHE A 80 -5.16 -3.03 0.32
C PHE A 80 -6.65 -2.80 0.11
N SER A 81 -7.38 -3.85 -0.29
CA SER A 81 -8.83 -3.81 -0.46
C SER A 81 -9.48 -4.96 0.27
N ASN A 82 -10.58 -4.67 0.97
CA ASN A 82 -11.46 -5.70 1.53
C ASN A 82 -12.42 -6.27 0.48
N ASP A 83 -12.72 -5.50 -0.57
CA ASP A 83 -13.63 -5.90 -1.62
C ASP A 83 -12.88 -6.19 -2.92
N GLN A 84 -13.31 -7.20 -3.68
CA GLN A 84 -12.71 -7.55 -4.98
C GLN A 84 -13.15 -6.56 -6.08
N VAL A 85 -13.13 -5.26 -5.78
CA VAL A 85 -13.54 -4.24 -6.74
C VAL A 85 -12.45 -4.11 -7.80
N SER A 86 -12.89 -4.12 -9.04
CA SER A 86 -12.07 -3.88 -10.22
C SER A 86 -11.76 -2.39 -10.30
N PHE A 87 -10.50 -2.01 -10.11
CA PHE A 87 -10.14 -0.59 -10.03
C PHE A 87 -9.56 -0.10 -11.36
N MET A 88 -10.38 0.60 -12.13
CA MET A 88 -9.95 1.32 -13.34
C MET A 88 -9.25 2.65 -13.05
N HIS A 89 -9.09 3.11 -11.80
CA HIS A 89 -8.53 4.43 -11.50
C HIS A 89 -7.27 4.43 -10.60
N PHE A 90 -6.85 3.27 -10.08
CA PHE A 90 -5.66 3.15 -9.21
C PHE A 90 -4.35 2.83 -9.93
N TRP A 91 -4.40 2.69 -11.25
CA TRP A 91 -3.20 2.45 -12.06
C TRP A 91 -2.31 3.69 -12.20
N ARG A 92 -2.83 4.87 -11.89
CA ARG A 92 -2.06 6.11 -11.85
C ARG A 92 -1.35 6.20 -10.50
N ILE A 93 -0.21 5.53 -10.44
CA ILE A 93 0.77 5.80 -9.39
C ILE A 93 1.28 7.20 -9.67
N PRO A 94 1.18 8.15 -8.73
CA PRO A 94 1.70 9.48 -8.94
C PRO A 94 3.16 9.38 -9.37
N LYS A 95 3.49 9.95 -10.54
CA LYS A 95 4.88 10.17 -11.03
C LYS A 95 5.80 10.84 -10.00
N LYS A 96 5.20 11.34 -8.92
CA LYS A 96 5.82 11.96 -7.75
C LYS A 96 6.61 10.97 -6.88
N PHE A 97 6.30 9.66 -6.91
CA PHE A 97 7.01 8.63 -6.13
C PHE A 97 8.30 8.12 -6.77
N ARG A 98 9.20 9.02 -7.20
CA ARG A 98 10.41 8.64 -7.94
C ARG A 98 11.37 7.72 -7.16
N LEU A 99 11.33 7.77 -5.82
CA LEU A 99 12.18 6.95 -4.92
C LEU A 99 11.58 5.58 -4.57
N LEU A 100 10.44 5.21 -5.17
CA LEU A 100 9.74 3.97 -4.84
C LEU A 100 10.60 2.75 -5.17
N LYS A 101 10.70 1.83 -4.20
CA LYS A 101 11.42 0.56 -4.31
C LYS A 101 10.48 -0.64 -4.27
N VAL A 102 9.34 -0.51 -3.60
CA VAL A 102 8.36 -1.58 -3.41
C VAL A 102 6.99 -1.06 -3.80
N LEU A 103 6.34 -1.77 -4.70
CA LEU A 103 4.98 -1.51 -5.14
C LEU A 103 4.18 -2.82 -5.09
N ASP A 104 3.11 -2.82 -4.31
CA ASP A 104 2.33 -4.02 -4.06
C ASP A 104 0.82 -3.77 -4.21
N TYR A 105 0.20 -4.50 -5.14
CA TYR A 105 -1.23 -4.52 -5.41
C TYR A 105 -1.88 -5.85 -4.98
N GLU A 106 -1.33 -6.57 -4.00
CA GLU A 106 -1.75 -7.93 -3.60
C GLU A 106 -3.27 -8.12 -3.47
N HIS A 107 -3.97 -7.15 -2.90
CA HIS A 107 -5.41 -7.22 -2.64
C HIS A 107 -6.25 -6.37 -3.61
N VAL A 108 -5.66 -5.94 -4.73
CA VAL A 108 -6.34 -5.12 -5.73
C VAL A 108 -6.29 -5.81 -7.08
N ARG A 109 -7.47 -6.03 -7.66
CA ARG A 109 -7.63 -6.60 -9.00
C ARG A 109 -7.47 -5.52 -10.07
N LEU A 110 -6.38 -5.63 -10.82
CA LEU A 110 -6.05 -4.73 -11.92
C LEU A 110 -6.67 -5.23 -13.22
N VAL A 111 -7.37 -4.34 -13.94
CA VAL A 111 -7.90 -4.64 -15.29
C VAL A 111 -6.80 -4.52 -16.35
N HIS A 112 -5.89 -3.57 -16.17
CA HIS A 112 -4.83 -3.26 -17.10
C HIS A 112 -3.51 -3.08 -16.35
N PRO A 113 -2.36 -3.38 -16.98
CA PRO A 113 -1.07 -3.08 -16.38
C PRO A 113 -0.92 -1.56 -16.18
N PRO A 114 -0.35 -1.13 -15.04
CA PRO A 114 -0.09 0.28 -14.79
C PRO A 114 0.94 0.83 -15.78
N HIS A 115 0.50 1.74 -16.65
CA HIS A 115 1.29 2.30 -17.76
C HIS A 115 2.54 3.08 -17.29
N GLU A 116 2.55 3.57 -16.04
CA GLU A 116 3.58 4.49 -15.55
C GLU A 116 4.67 3.81 -14.70
N VAL A 117 4.62 2.49 -14.51
CA VAL A 117 5.64 1.75 -13.73
C VAL A 117 7.05 1.90 -14.31
N GLY A 118 7.17 2.06 -15.64
CA GLY A 118 8.46 2.28 -16.30
C GLY A 118 9.21 3.54 -15.83
N SER A 119 8.51 4.51 -15.23
CA SER A 119 9.14 5.71 -14.65
C SER A 119 9.76 5.49 -13.27
N LEU A 120 9.49 4.35 -12.62
CA LEU A 120 9.96 4.02 -11.28
C LEU A 120 11.35 3.37 -11.34
N ILE A 121 12.38 4.15 -11.65
CA ILE A 121 13.76 3.66 -11.87
C ILE A 121 14.41 2.99 -10.64
N HIS A 122 13.87 3.20 -9.44
CA HIS A 122 14.38 2.61 -8.21
C HIS A 122 13.60 1.37 -7.75
N LEU A 123 12.60 0.94 -8.54
CA LEU A 123 11.75 -0.18 -8.20
C LEU A 123 12.58 -1.48 -8.14
N LYS A 124 12.41 -2.22 -7.05
CA LYS A 124 13.05 -3.54 -6.81
C LYS A 124 12.05 -4.66 -6.66
N TYR A 125 10.82 -4.33 -6.28
CA TYR A 125 9.75 -5.28 -6.09
C TYR A 125 8.46 -4.72 -6.66
N LEU A 126 7.80 -5.56 -7.45
CA LEU A 126 6.52 -5.29 -8.08
C LEU A 126 5.64 -6.51 -7.93
N LYS A 127 4.50 -6.34 -7.27
CA LYS A 127 3.44 -7.36 -7.22
C LYS A 127 2.17 -6.79 -7.81
N LEU A 128 1.70 -7.45 -8.86
CA LEU A 128 0.49 -7.12 -9.59
C LEU A 128 -0.47 -8.30 -9.45
N ASN A 129 -1.74 -8.01 -9.24
CA ASN A 129 -2.79 -9.02 -9.21
C ASN A 129 -3.82 -8.64 -10.28
N TYR A 130 -4.04 -9.52 -11.25
CA TYR A 130 -4.91 -9.27 -12.40
C TYR A 130 -6.22 -10.04 -12.26
N LEU A 131 -7.27 -9.55 -12.93
CA LEU A 131 -8.53 -10.28 -13.13
C LEU A 131 -8.36 -11.46 -14.08
#